data_AF-A0A7W0UV96-F1
#
_entry.id   AF-A0A7W0UV96-F1
#
_cell.length_a   1.000
_cell.length_b   1.000
_cell.length_c   1.000
_cell.angle_alpha   90.00
_cell.angle_beta   90.00
_cell.angle_gamma   90.00
#
_symmetry.space_group_name_H-M   'P 1'
#
loop_
_entity.id
_entity.type
_entity.pdbx_description
1 polymer ?
#
loop_
_entity_poly.entity_id
_entity_poly.type
_entity_poly.pdbx_seq_one_letter_code
_entity_poly.pdbx_strand_id
1 'polypeptide(L)'
;MGRYAISKPAFDLTAGGALPDVLTNFNTFFGLGQTFEDNGVRAIKGQAPNVQSNKFILTTALRFHSVEGRHASELRRIRGQKGWITLNDRGNLPAISQGVYNGEARTRQGGINLVALTGFSRETVSEAFDEPLTGRRVLRNIRPFIQPGFRFPVDNSREAEDTETES
;
A
#
# COMPACT_ATOMS: atom_id res chain seq x y z
N MET A 1 8.24 -14.44 -11.41
CA MET A 1 9.16 -14.04 -10.32
C MET A 1 10.46 -14.83 -10.51
N GLY A 2 11.52 -14.19 -10.99
CA GLY A 2 12.78 -14.83 -11.45
C GLY A 2 13.90 -13.78 -11.45
N ARG A 3 14.98 -13.96 -12.23
CA ARG A 3 16.21 -13.11 -12.35
C ARG A 3 16.09 -11.56 -12.29
N TYR A 4 14.89 -11.01 -12.34
CA TYR A 4 14.58 -9.59 -12.11
C TYR A 4 14.21 -9.25 -10.65
N ALA A 5 14.24 -10.24 -9.75
CA ALA A 5 14.02 -10.02 -8.33
C ALA A 5 15.14 -9.14 -7.76
N ILE A 6 14.74 -8.10 -7.02
CA ILE A 6 15.67 -7.26 -6.28
C ILE A 6 16.32 -8.12 -5.19
N SER A 7 17.65 -8.04 -5.04
CA SER A 7 18.36 -8.74 -3.98
C SER A 7 17.76 -8.41 -2.62
N LYS A 8 17.64 -9.42 -1.75
CA LYS A 8 17.07 -9.22 -0.41
C LYS A 8 17.87 -8.17 0.36
N PRO A 9 17.26 -7.05 0.78
CA PRO A 9 17.93 -6.08 1.64
C PRO A 9 18.00 -6.60 3.08
N ALA A 10 18.88 -5.99 3.88
CA ALA A 10 18.77 -6.04 5.32
C ALA A 10 17.68 -5.06 5.78
N PHE A 11 16.84 -5.48 6.73
CA PHE A 11 15.71 -4.70 7.21
C PHE A 11 16.08 -3.94 8.49
N ASP A 12 15.49 -2.76 8.63
CA ASP A 12 15.46 -1.98 9.87
C ASP A 12 14.01 -1.64 10.20
N LEU A 13 13.35 -2.47 11.00
CA LEU A 13 11.95 -2.25 11.35
C LEU A 13 11.74 -1.02 12.26
N THR A 14 12.81 -0.52 12.88
CA THR A 14 12.76 0.72 13.68
C THR A 14 12.68 1.97 12.81
N ALA A 15 12.89 1.83 11.50
CA ALA A 15 12.93 2.90 10.53
C ALA A 15 13.88 4.04 10.93
N GLY A 16 15.13 3.70 11.22
CA GLY A 16 16.13 4.66 11.70
C GLY A 16 15.79 5.25 13.07
N GLY A 17 15.08 4.50 13.91
CA GLY A 17 14.64 4.94 15.25
C GLY A 17 13.31 5.71 15.30
N ALA A 18 12.60 5.86 14.18
CA ALA A 18 11.26 6.46 14.17
C ALA A 18 10.20 5.58 14.86
N LEU A 19 10.43 4.26 14.91
CA LEU A 19 9.61 3.27 15.61
C LEU A 19 10.48 2.47 16.60
N PRO A 20 11.01 3.12 17.66
CA PRO A 20 12.04 2.51 18.51
C PRO A 20 11.51 1.31 19.32
N ASP A 21 10.20 1.25 19.55
CA ASP A 21 9.53 0.22 20.35
C ASP A 21 8.82 -0.84 19.50
N VAL A 22 9.00 -0.85 18.17
CA VAL A 22 8.23 -1.74 17.27
C VAL A 22 8.32 -3.22 17.59
N LEU A 23 9.42 -3.68 18.21
CA LEU A 23 9.62 -5.09 18.58
C LEU A 23 9.24 -5.40 20.04
N THR A 24 8.90 -4.39 20.83
CA THR A 24 8.58 -4.52 22.27
C THR A 24 7.18 -4.01 22.62
N ASN A 25 6.57 -3.22 21.73
CA ASN A 25 5.23 -2.68 21.86
C ASN A 25 4.29 -3.32 20.83
N PHE A 26 3.31 -4.06 21.33
CA PHE A 26 2.35 -4.78 20.50
C PHE A 26 1.56 -3.86 19.56
N ASN A 27 1.17 -2.66 20.01
CA ASN A 27 0.41 -1.73 19.19
C ASN A 27 1.25 -1.14 18.05
N THR A 28 2.54 -0.86 18.31
CA THR A 28 3.47 -0.40 17.27
C THR A 28 3.75 -1.52 16.26
N PHE A 29 3.97 -2.75 16.74
CA PHE A 29 4.18 -3.92 15.88
C PHE A 29 3.01 -4.16 14.93
N PHE A 30 1.78 -4.17 15.46
CA PHE A 30 0.57 -4.35 14.66
C PHE A 30 0.32 -3.17 13.71
N GLY A 31 0.67 -1.95 14.13
CA GLY A 31 0.61 -0.79 13.24
C GLY A 31 1.58 -0.89 12.06
N LEU A 32 2.79 -1.39 12.28
CA LEU A 32 3.74 -1.67 11.20
C LEU A 32 3.23 -2.79 10.28
N GLY A 33 2.71 -3.88 10.87
CA GLY A 33 2.08 -4.96 10.11
C GLY A 33 0.96 -4.45 9.21
N GLN A 34 0.04 -3.64 9.74
CA GLN A 34 -1.04 -3.03 8.97
C GLN A 34 -0.49 -2.21 7.80
N THR A 35 0.54 -1.39 8.05
CA THR A 35 1.18 -0.57 7.02
C THR A 35 1.77 -1.43 5.89
N PHE A 36 2.38 -2.57 6.21
CA PHE A 36 2.96 -3.45 5.20
C PHE A 36 1.93 -4.21 4.40
N GLU A 37 0.91 -4.79 5.05
CA GLU A 37 -0.17 -5.50 4.34
C GLU A 37 -0.93 -4.54 3.42
N ASP A 38 -1.22 -3.31 3.86
CA ASP A 38 -1.85 -2.28 2.99
C ASP A 38 -0.99 -1.92 1.79
N ASN A 39 0.31 -1.73 2.01
CA ASN A 39 1.24 -1.48 0.91
C ASN A 39 1.28 -2.67 -0.07
N GLY A 40 1.20 -3.90 0.45
CA GLY A 40 1.12 -5.14 -0.32
C GLY A 40 -0.15 -5.26 -1.17
N VAL A 41 -1.32 -5.04 -0.57
CA VAL A 41 -2.64 -5.01 -1.24
C VAL A 41 -2.58 -4.09 -2.46
N ARG A 42 -2.17 -2.84 -2.23
CA ARG A 42 -2.12 -1.80 -3.26
C ARG A 42 -1.03 -2.07 -4.30
N ALA A 43 0.11 -2.65 -3.91
CA ALA A 43 1.18 -3.05 -4.81
C ALA A 43 0.72 -4.14 -5.78
N ILE A 44 0.07 -5.20 -5.29
CA ILE A 44 -0.39 -6.31 -6.12
C ILE A 44 -1.48 -5.84 -7.08
N LYS A 45 -2.43 -5.02 -6.61
CA LYS A 45 -3.43 -4.41 -7.48
C LYS A 45 -2.80 -3.56 -8.58
N GLY A 46 -1.80 -2.75 -8.25
CA GLY A 46 -1.05 -1.95 -9.22
C GLY A 46 -0.25 -2.77 -10.23
N GLN A 47 0.12 -4.01 -9.92
CA GLN A 47 0.79 -4.91 -10.86
C GLN A 47 -0.15 -5.80 -11.67
N ALA A 48 -1.43 -5.89 -11.31
CA ALA A 48 -2.41 -6.73 -12.00
C ALA A 48 -2.47 -6.47 -13.52
N PRO A 49 -2.45 -5.21 -14.03
CA PRO A 49 -2.44 -4.94 -15.47
C PRO A 49 -1.20 -5.50 -16.19
N ASN A 50 -0.04 -5.55 -15.52
CA ASN A 50 1.21 -6.03 -16.11
C ASN A 50 1.25 -7.55 -16.28
N VAL A 51 0.40 -8.28 -15.55
CA VAL A 51 0.36 -9.76 -15.58
C VAL A 51 -0.94 -10.31 -16.17
N GLN A 52 -1.85 -9.44 -16.62
CA GLN A 52 -3.20 -9.82 -17.04
C GLN A 52 -3.23 -10.77 -18.25
N SER A 53 -2.21 -10.72 -19.11
CA SER A 53 -2.09 -11.62 -20.27
C SER A 53 -1.80 -13.07 -19.89
N ASN A 54 -1.26 -13.31 -18.70
CA ASN A 54 -1.01 -14.65 -18.17
C ASN A 54 -2.02 -14.99 -17.07
N LYS A 55 -3.08 -15.72 -17.43
CA LYS A 55 -4.18 -16.08 -16.52
C LYS A 55 -3.71 -16.80 -15.24
N PHE A 56 -2.68 -17.64 -15.34
CA PHE A 56 -2.13 -18.36 -14.18
C PHE A 56 -1.46 -17.39 -13.19
N ILE A 57 -0.64 -16.47 -13.71
CA ILE A 57 0.03 -15.46 -12.88
C ILE A 57 -0.99 -14.47 -12.32
N LEU A 58 -1.94 -13.99 -13.13
CA LEU A 58 -3.00 -13.09 -12.68
C LEU A 58 -3.84 -13.73 -11.58
N THR A 59 -4.26 -14.99 -11.74
CA THR A 59 -5.04 -15.70 -10.70
C THR A 59 -4.25 -15.80 -9.40
N THR A 60 -2.95 -16.10 -9.48
CA THR A 60 -2.07 -16.14 -8.31
C THR A 60 -1.95 -14.77 -7.65
N ALA A 61 -1.76 -13.70 -8.44
CA ALA A 61 -1.70 -12.33 -7.94
C ALA A 61 -3.01 -11.93 -7.23
N LEU A 62 -4.17 -12.21 -7.82
CA LEU A 62 -5.47 -11.89 -7.21
C LEU A 62 -5.72 -12.68 -5.91
N ARG A 63 -5.21 -13.92 -5.81
CA ARG A 63 -5.25 -14.69 -4.56
C ARG A 63 -4.40 -14.05 -3.47
N PHE A 64 -3.18 -13.59 -3.80
CA PHE A 64 -2.35 -12.86 -2.85
C PHE A 64 -3.03 -11.56 -2.41
N HIS A 65 -3.54 -10.76 -3.35
CA HIS A 65 -4.28 -9.54 -3.02
C HIS A 65 -5.42 -9.79 -2.02
N SER A 66 -6.21 -10.85 -2.21
CA SER A 66 -7.29 -11.22 -1.28
C SER A 66 -6.78 -11.68 0.10
N VAL A 67 -5.61 -12.31 0.18
CA VAL A 67 -5.01 -12.71 1.47
C VAL A 67 -4.51 -11.48 2.22
N GLU A 68 -3.71 -10.63 1.58
CA GLU A 68 -3.17 -9.40 2.15
C GLU A 68 -4.32 -8.48 2.63
N GLY A 69 -5.40 -8.36 1.84
CA GLY A 69 -6.57 -7.57 2.24
C GLY A 69 -7.25 -8.09 3.50
N ARG A 70 -7.32 -9.42 3.68
CA ARG A 70 -7.86 -10.02 4.91
C ARG A 70 -6.95 -9.79 6.12
N HIS A 71 -5.64 -9.92 5.95
CA HIS A 71 -4.67 -9.62 7.01
C HIS A 71 -4.77 -8.15 7.43
N ALA A 72 -4.77 -7.24 6.46
CA ALA A 72 -4.86 -5.81 6.74
C ALA A 72 -6.18 -5.44 7.42
N SER A 73 -7.29 -6.09 7.04
CA SER A 73 -8.60 -5.92 7.69
C SER A 73 -8.58 -6.40 9.14
N GLU A 74 -7.95 -7.54 9.42
CA GLU A 74 -7.85 -8.12 10.75
C GLU A 74 -6.95 -7.29 11.67
N LEU A 75 -5.78 -6.86 11.19
CA LEU A 75 -4.88 -5.98 11.94
C LEU A 75 -5.57 -4.67 12.34
N ARG A 76 -6.38 -4.09 11.46
CA ARG A 76 -7.21 -2.92 11.78
C ARG A 76 -8.22 -3.19 12.87
N ARG A 77 -8.96 -4.31 12.78
CA ARG A 77 -9.97 -4.68 13.78
C ARG A 77 -9.36 -4.92 15.15
N ILE A 78 -8.21 -5.60 15.22
CA ILE A 78 -7.45 -5.79 16.46
C ILE A 78 -7.05 -4.44 17.07
N ARG A 79 -6.76 -3.44 16.23
CA ARG A 79 -6.45 -2.05 16.63
C ARG A 79 -7.69 -1.18 16.84
N GLY A 80 -8.91 -1.74 16.84
CA GLY A 80 -10.16 -1.03 17.06
C GLY A 80 -10.61 -0.12 15.91
N GLN A 81 -10.08 -0.33 14.70
CA GLN A 81 -10.42 0.44 13.51
C GLN A 81 -11.44 -0.29 12.62
N LYS A 82 -12.01 0.42 11.63
CA LYS A 82 -12.79 -0.19 10.55
C LYS A 82 -11.94 -1.20 9.78
N GLY A 83 -12.56 -2.21 9.17
CA GLY A 83 -11.84 -3.24 8.40
C GLY A 83 -11.29 -2.79 7.05
N TRP A 84 -11.33 -1.50 6.73
CA TRP A 84 -11.00 -0.89 5.44
C TRP A 84 -10.48 0.54 5.65
N ILE A 85 -9.98 1.17 4.59
CA ILE A 85 -9.48 2.54 4.58
C ILE A 85 -10.62 3.50 4.26
N THR A 86 -10.69 4.62 4.97
CA THR A 86 -11.58 5.73 4.60
C THR A 86 -10.74 6.86 4.02
N LEU A 87 -11.04 7.29 2.79
CA LEU A 87 -10.27 8.33 2.09
C LEU A 87 -8.77 8.01 2.08
N ASN A 88 -7.90 8.93 2.49
CA ASN A 88 -6.46 8.72 2.64
C ASN A 88 -6.05 8.55 4.12
N ASP A 89 -6.99 8.18 4.99
CA ASP A 89 -6.79 8.17 6.42
C ASP A 89 -5.98 6.94 6.87
N ARG A 90 -4.85 7.20 7.54
CA ARG A 90 -4.03 6.18 8.19
C ARG A 90 -4.48 5.88 9.63
N GLY A 91 -5.53 6.56 10.09
CA GLY A 91 -5.95 6.59 11.48
C GLY A 91 -4.83 7.09 12.40
N ASN A 92 -4.59 6.37 13.48
CA ASN A 92 -3.54 6.66 14.46
C ASN A 92 -2.17 6.05 14.12
N LEU A 93 -1.94 5.60 12.88
CA LEU A 93 -0.62 5.10 12.49
C LEU A 93 0.43 6.22 12.46
N PRO A 94 1.71 5.89 12.70
CA PRO A 94 2.80 6.86 12.64
C PRO A 94 2.90 7.55 11.27
N ALA A 95 3.31 8.83 11.24
CA ALA A 95 3.33 9.65 10.03
C ALA A 95 4.16 9.03 8.88
N ILE A 96 5.18 8.23 9.21
CA ILE A 96 6.01 7.51 8.24
C ILE A 96 5.21 6.55 7.33
N SER A 97 4.04 6.11 7.78
CA SER A 97 3.14 5.23 7.01
C SER A 97 2.27 5.97 6.00
N GLN A 98 2.19 7.31 6.05
CA GLN A 98 1.21 8.09 5.26
C GLN A 98 1.33 7.86 3.75
N GLY A 99 2.55 7.62 3.25
CA GLY A 99 2.77 7.31 1.83
C GLY A 99 2.00 6.08 1.34
N VAL A 100 1.67 5.13 2.23
CA VAL A 100 0.86 3.94 1.94
C VAL A 100 -0.62 4.25 1.80
N TYR A 101 -1.11 5.38 2.28
CA TYR A 101 -2.53 5.77 2.22
C TYR A 101 -2.80 6.89 1.21
N ASN A 102 -1.76 7.60 0.76
CA ASN A 102 -1.90 8.65 -0.23
C ASN A 102 -2.50 8.09 -1.54
N GLY A 103 -3.57 8.72 -2.02
CA GLY A 103 -4.26 8.37 -3.27
C GLY A 103 -5.38 7.34 -3.14
N GLU A 104 -5.69 6.84 -1.93
CA GLU A 104 -6.85 5.98 -1.64
C GLU A 104 -8.20 6.71 -1.75
N ALA A 105 -8.23 8.03 -1.57
CA ALA A 105 -9.47 8.83 -1.56
C ALA A 105 -10.15 9.02 -2.93
N ARG A 106 -9.85 8.17 -3.92
CA ARG A 106 -10.43 8.26 -5.26
C ARG A 106 -11.90 7.86 -5.24
N THR A 107 -12.71 8.64 -5.92
CA THR A 107 -14.15 8.41 -6.06
C THR A 107 -14.57 8.16 -7.51
N ARG A 108 -13.60 8.10 -8.43
CA ARG A 108 -13.81 7.80 -9.84
C ARG A 108 -13.26 6.43 -10.18
N GLN A 109 -14.06 5.61 -10.85
CA GLN A 109 -13.65 4.31 -11.38
C GLN A 109 -13.96 4.25 -12.87
N GLY A 110 -12.97 3.92 -13.71
CA GLY A 110 -13.16 3.86 -15.17
C GLY A 110 -13.71 5.16 -15.78
N GLY A 111 -13.33 6.31 -15.24
CA GLY A 111 -13.82 7.64 -15.67
C GLY A 111 -15.17 8.06 -15.07
N ILE A 112 -15.90 7.17 -14.40
CA ILE A 112 -17.22 7.43 -13.82
C ILE A 112 -17.07 7.97 -12.40
N ASN A 113 -17.72 9.10 -12.09
CA ASN A 113 -17.82 9.62 -10.72
C ASN A 113 -18.89 8.83 -9.94
N LEU A 114 -18.45 8.00 -9.00
CA LEU A 114 -19.33 7.12 -8.25
C LEU A 114 -20.16 7.84 -7.19
N VAL A 115 -19.69 8.97 -6.65
CA VAL A 115 -20.48 9.81 -5.74
C VAL A 115 -21.70 10.34 -6.48
N ALA A 116 -21.51 10.88 -7.69
CA ALA A 116 -22.60 11.37 -8.52
C ALA A 116 -23.53 10.24 -9.00
N LEU A 117 -22.99 9.07 -9.33
CA LEU A 117 -23.77 7.92 -9.80
C LEU A 117 -24.63 7.30 -8.69
N THR A 118 -24.09 7.17 -7.48
CA THR A 118 -24.72 6.40 -6.40
C THR A 118 -25.45 7.26 -5.37
N GLY A 119 -25.08 8.55 -5.25
CA GLY A 119 -25.56 9.43 -4.19
C GLY A 119 -24.94 9.16 -2.81
N PHE A 120 -24.00 8.22 -2.68
CA PHE A 120 -23.28 7.97 -1.43
C PHE A 120 -22.20 9.02 -1.15
N SER A 121 -21.79 9.14 0.12
CA SER A 121 -20.73 10.07 0.51
C SER A 121 -19.38 9.67 -0.10
N ARG A 122 -18.43 10.61 -0.12
CA ARG A 122 -17.07 10.36 -0.63
C ARG A 122 -16.37 9.26 0.17
N GLU A 123 -16.58 9.25 1.49
CA GLU A 123 -16.09 8.25 2.42
C GLU A 123 -16.60 6.88 1.99
N THR A 124 -17.91 6.68 1.93
CA THR A 124 -18.51 5.39 1.56
C THR A 124 -18.05 4.90 0.18
N VAL A 125 -17.91 5.81 -0.79
CA VAL A 125 -17.39 5.45 -2.12
C VAL A 125 -15.92 5.01 -2.04
N SER A 126 -15.07 5.74 -1.32
CA SER A 126 -13.66 5.37 -1.17
C SER A 126 -13.47 4.05 -0.42
N GLU A 127 -14.35 3.74 0.53
CA GLU A 127 -14.27 2.52 1.34
C GLU A 127 -14.53 1.22 0.54
N ALA A 128 -15.04 1.33 -0.69
CA ALA A 128 -15.36 0.19 -1.54
C ALA A 128 -14.17 -0.35 -2.37
N PHE A 129 -13.07 0.40 -2.46
CA PHE A 129 -11.93 0.05 -3.32
C PHE A 129 -10.60 0.39 -2.66
N ASP A 130 -9.65 -0.53 -2.69
CA ASP A 130 -8.23 -0.18 -2.48
C ASP A 130 -7.65 0.40 -3.78
N GLU A 131 -7.00 1.55 -3.76
CA GLU A 131 -6.42 2.16 -4.96
C GLU A 131 -5.01 1.61 -5.26
N PRO A 132 -4.65 1.37 -6.53
CA PRO A 132 -3.35 0.79 -6.85
C PRO A 132 -2.19 1.74 -6.54
N LEU A 133 -1.06 1.17 -6.11
CA LEU A 133 0.22 1.88 -6.06
C LEU A 133 1.11 1.52 -7.25
N THR A 134 1.84 2.50 -7.76
CA THR A 134 2.93 2.25 -8.71
C THR A 134 4.11 1.59 -7.99
N GLY A 135 4.90 0.77 -8.70
CA GLY A 135 6.06 0.11 -8.11
C GLY A 135 7.04 1.10 -7.46
N ARG A 136 7.18 2.31 -8.02
CA ARG A 136 8.02 3.37 -7.46
C ARG A 136 7.50 3.85 -6.10
N ARG A 137 6.18 4.05 -5.94
CA ARG A 137 5.57 4.44 -4.66
C ARG A 137 5.69 3.34 -3.63
N VAL A 138 5.48 2.08 -4.03
CA VAL A 138 5.70 0.90 -3.17
C VAL A 138 7.11 0.90 -2.60
N LEU A 139 8.14 1.06 -3.45
CA LEU A 139 9.53 1.07 -3.02
C LEU A 139 9.89 2.29 -2.16
N ARG A 140 9.31 3.46 -2.46
CA ARG A 140 9.48 4.69 -1.65
C ARG A 140 8.89 4.52 -0.26
N ASN A 141 7.71 3.92 -0.14
CA ASN A 141 7.01 3.71 1.13
C ASN A 141 7.75 2.75 2.05
N ILE A 142 8.42 1.72 1.51
CA ILE A 142 9.18 0.76 2.32
C ILE A 142 10.61 1.21 2.62
N ARG A 143 11.12 2.24 1.91
CA ARG A 143 12.52 2.69 2.03
C ARG A 143 12.96 2.96 3.47
N PRO A 144 12.16 3.57 4.35
CA PRO A 144 12.58 3.80 5.72
C PRO A 144 12.91 2.50 6.48
N PHE A 145 12.33 1.37 6.08
CA PHE A 145 12.50 0.08 6.76
C PHE A 145 13.65 -0.77 6.20
N ILE A 146 14.48 -0.17 5.35
CA ILE A 146 15.64 -0.81 4.73
C ILE A 146 16.91 -0.18 5.31
N GLN A 147 17.90 -1.02 5.63
CA GLN A 147 19.16 -0.53 6.17
C GLN A 147 19.85 0.46 5.20
N PRO A 148 20.53 1.49 5.73
CA PRO A 148 21.31 2.43 4.93
C PRO A 148 22.29 1.71 4.00
N GLY A 149 22.48 2.27 2.79
CA GLY A 149 23.43 1.76 1.80
C GLY A 149 22.83 0.80 0.77
N PHE A 150 21.66 0.22 1.02
CA PHE A 150 20.92 -0.51 -0.01
C PHE A 150 20.36 0.45 -1.07
N ARG A 151 20.44 0.07 -2.35
CA ARG A 151 19.90 0.87 -3.46
C ARG A 151 18.84 0.09 -4.22
N PHE A 152 17.67 0.68 -4.39
CA PHE A 152 16.67 0.16 -5.29
C PHE A 152 17.03 0.52 -6.75
N PRO A 153 16.62 -0.29 -7.74
CA PRO A 153 16.79 0.07 -9.15
C PRO A 153 16.16 1.42 -9.52
N VAL A 154 15.08 1.82 -8.83
CA VAL A 154 14.37 3.09 -9.05
C VAL A 154 15.10 4.31 -8.49
N ASP A 155 16.16 4.13 -7.70
CA ASP A 155 16.94 5.25 -7.14
C ASP A 155 17.81 5.93 -8.21
N ASN A 156 18.03 5.26 -9.36
CA ASN A 156 18.87 5.77 -10.45
C ASN A 156 18.07 6.47 -11.56
N SER A 157 16.73 6.38 -11.56
CA SER A 157 15.89 7.09 -12.52
C SER A 157 15.52 8.46 -11.96
N ARG A 158 15.85 9.53 -12.71
CA ARG A 158 15.51 10.93 -12.35
C ARG A 158 14.01 11.09 -12.06
N GLU A 159 13.69 12.08 -11.24
CA GLU A 159 12.40 12.44 -10.64
C GLU A 159 11.27 12.84 -11.63
N ALA A 160 11.29 12.37 -12.88
CA ALA A 160 10.19 12.61 -13.80
C ALA A 160 9.08 11.57 -13.61
N GLU A 161 7.83 12.06 -13.70
CA GLU A 161 6.53 11.37 -13.59
C GLU A 161 5.99 11.13 -12.17
N ASP A 162 5.64 12.23 -11.50
CA ASP A 162 4.52 12.26 -10.53
C ASP A 162 3.45 13.28 -11.02
N THR A 163 3.18 13.31 -12.33
CA THR A 163 2.07 14.07 -12.94
C THR A 163 1.25 13.17 -13.86
N GLU A 164 0.42 12.31 -13.27
CA GLU A 164 -0.77 11.80 -13.96
C GLU A 164 -2.00 12.08 -13.10
N THR A 165 -2.58 13.23 -13.44
CA THR A 165 -4.02 13.54 -13.53
C THR A 165 -4.89 13.16 -12.35
N GLU A 166 -5.02 14.12 -11.44
CA GLU A 166 -6.32 14.45 -10.84
C GLU A 166 -7.28 14.87 -11.98
N SER A 167 -8.12 13.96 -12.46
CA SER A 167 -9.29 14.28 -13.29
C SER A 167 -10.42 13.27 -13.07
#